data_AF-A0A351IZQ2-F1
#
_entry.id   AF-A0A351IZQ2-F1
#
_cell.length_a   1.000
_cell.length_b   1.000
_cell.length_c   1.000
_cell.angle_alpha   90.00
_cell.angle_beta   90.00
_cell.angle_gamma   90.00
#
_symmetry.space_group_name_H-M   'P 1'
#
loop_
_entity.id
_entity.type
_entity.pdbx_description
1 polymer ?
#
loop_
_entity_poly.entity_id
_entity_poly.type
_entity_poly.pdbx_seq_one_letter_code
_entity_poly.pdbx_strand_id
1 'polypeptide(L)'
;GTIPAVYSQRMVLAKQAGMTAMRALKQNIRPSRVLTETAFRNALTVDMALGCSTNSVLHLFALANEVGVELNLNLVNAISSHTPNLCRLAPAGKHHMQ
;
A
#
# COMPACT_ATOMS: atom_id res chain seq x y z
N GLY A 1 1.59 -5.56 6.36
CA GLY A 1 0.19 -5.75 6.82
C GLY A 1 -0.20 -7.20 6.99
N THR A 2 0.73 -8.14 7.21
CA THR A 2 0.47 -9.57 7.06
C THR A 2 0.31 -10.35 8.36
N ILE A 3 0.72 -9.79 9.52
CA ILE A 3 0.57 -10.44 10.84
C ILE A 3 -0.90 -10.84 11.05
N PRO A 4 -1.27 -12.05 11.45
CA PRO A 4 -2.67 -12.41 11.70
C PRO A 4 -3.34 -11.58 12.80
N ALA A 5 -4.67 -11.53 12.78
CA ALA A 5 -5.43 -10.78 13.79
C ALA A 5 -5.25 -11.35 15.21
N VAL A 6 -5.16 -12.67 15.34
CA VAL A 6 -5.11 -13.37 16.64
C VAL A 6 -3.70 -13.44 17.25
N TYR A 7 -2.70 -12.92 16.55
CA TYR A 7 -1.29 -13.01 16.96
C TYR A 7 -0.94 -11.86 17.91
N SER A 8 -0.23 -12.16 19.00
CA SER A 8 0.18 -11.15 19.99
C SER A 8 1.06 -10.05 19.38
N GLN A 9 1.79 -10.36 18.30
CA GLN A 9 2.57 -9.39 17.52
C GLN A 9 1.69 -8.24 16.97
N ARG A 10 0.38 -8.44 16.78
CA ARG A 10 -0.54 -7.39 16.34
C ARG A 10 -0.68 -6.29 17.39
N MET A 11 -0.72 -6.64 18.68
CA MET A 11 -0.74 -5.68 19.79
C MET A 11 0.58 -4.93 19.90
N VAL A 12 1.70 -5.62 19.66
CA VAL A 12 3.03 -4.98 19.61
C VAL A 12 3.09 -3.96 18.46
N LEU A 13 2.62 -4.32 17.27
CA LEU A 13 2.57 -3.42 16.12
C LEU A 13 1.68 -2.20 16.41
N ALA A 14 0.52 -2.38 17.05
CA ALA A 14 -0.37 -1.28 17.41
C ALA A 14 0.30 -0.28 18.35
N LYS A 15 1.02 -0.77 19.37
CA LYS A 15 1.81 0.09 20.29
C LYS A 15 2.89 0.86 19.53
N GLN A 16 3.62 0.18 18.64
CA GLN A 16 4.66 0.81 17.81
C GLN A 16 4.09 1.87 16.85
N ALA A 17 2.87 1.66 16.33
CA ALA A 17 2.17 2.63 15.50
C ALA A 17 1.87 3.91 16.28
N GLY A 18 1.35 3.81 17.51
CA GLY A 18 1.13 4.96 18.40
C GLY A 18 2.42 5.74 18.69
N MET A 19 3.52 5.02 19.00
CA MET A 19 4.83 5.66 19.17
C MET A 19 5.32 6.37 17.90
N THR A 20 5.04 5.80 16.74
CA THR A 20 5.41 6.39 15.44
C THR A 20 4.56 7.62 15.13
N ALA A 21 3.28 7.63 15.47
CA ALA A 21 2.43 8.80 15.36
C ALA A 21 2.95 9.97 16.22
N MET A 22 3.37 9.71 17.46
CA MET A 22 3.97 10.75 18.31
C MET A 22 5.29 11.29 17.74
N ARG A 23 6.11 10.42 17.13
CA ARG A 23 7.33 10.85 16.42
C ARG A 23 7.01 11.71 15.20
N ALA A 24 6.04 11.30 14.38
CA ALA A 24 5.59 12.04 13.21
C ALA A 24 5.05 13.42 13.61
N LEU A 25 4.29 13.51 14.70
CA LEU A 25 3.85 14.78 15.28
C LEU A 25 5.03 15.67 15.67
N LYS A 26 5.98 15.14 16.46
CA LYS A 26 7.17 15.87 16.89
C LYS A 26 8.02 16.38 15.72
N GLN A 27 8.07 15.63 14.63
CA GLN A 27 8.85 15.97 13.42
C GLN A 27 8.04 16.71 12.36
N ASN A 28 6.76 17.02 12.62
CA ASN A 28 5.82 17.61 11.66
C ASN A 28 5.81 16.85 10.31
N ILE A 29 5.83 15.52 10.37
CA ILE A 29 5.65 14.66 9.20
C ILE A 29 4.15 14.52 8.94
N ARG A 30 3.71 15.07 7.81
CA ARG A 30 2.30 15.07 7.37
C ARG A 30 2.07 13.97 6.32
N PRO A 31 0.83 13.47 6.14
CA PRO A 31 0.51 12.50 5.09
C PRO A 31 1.00 12.92 3.70
N SER A 32 0.88 14.20 3.33
CA SER A 32 1.37 14.73 2.05
C SER A 32 2.90 14.65 1.86
N ARG A 33 3.68 14.49 2.94
CA ARG A 33 5.13 14.23 2.84
C ARG A 33 5.46 12.77 2.54
N VAL A 34 4.50 11.86 2.78
CA VAL A 34 4.66 10.41 2.58
C VAL A 34 3.95 9.96 1.30
N LEU A 35 2.77 10.49 1.04
CA LEU A 35 1.93 10.20 -0.13
C LEU A 35 2.39 11.01 -1.36
N THR A 36 3.61 10.74 -1.81
CA THR A 36 4.19 11.35 -3.03
C THR A 36 3.87 10.53 -4.27
N GLU A 37 4.08 11.09 -5.46
CA GLU A 37 3.95 10.33 -6.73
C GLU A 37 4.77 9.02 -6.68
N THR A 38 5.99 9.06 -6.16
CA THR A 38 6.84 7.89 -5.98
C THR A 38 6.20 6.86 -5.04
N ALA A 39 5.54 7.30 -3.96
CA ALA A 39 4.86 6.39 -3.04
C ALA A 39 3.66 5.70 -3.71
N PHE A 40 2.89 6.41 -4.52
CA PHE A 40 1.79 5.82 -5.30
C PHE A 40 2.29 4.84 -6.37
N ARG A 41 3.37 5.17 -7.08
CA ARG A 41 4.04 4.25 -8.02
C ARG A 41 4.51 2.99 -7.30
N ASN A 42 5.15 3.12 -6.15
CA ASN A 42 5.57 1.98 -5.33
C ASN A 42 4.38 1.14 -4.88
N ALA A 43 3.28 1.76 -4.46
CA ALA A 43 2.06 1.06 -4.06
C ALA A 43 1.47 0.25 -5.21
N LEU A 44 1.35 0.84 -6.41
CA LEU A 44 0.90 0.14 -7.62
C LEU A 44 1.81 -1.03 -7.98
N THR A 45 3.14 -0.84 -7.94
CA THR A 45 4.09 -1.93 -8.22
C THR A 45 3.91 -3.09 -7.23
N VAL A 46 3.78 -2.81 -5.94
CA VAL A 46 3.55 -3.87 -4.94
C VAL A 46 2.19 -4.55 -5.16
N ASP A 47 1.15 -3.78 -5.46
CA ASP A 47 -0.20 -4.29 -5.73
C ASP A 47 -0.21 -5.27 -6.93
N MET A 48 0.49 -4.92 -8.01
CA MET A 48 0.66 -5.79 -9.19
C MET A 48 1.51 -7.03 -8.88
N ALA A 49 2.59 -6.88 -8.12
CA ALA A 49 3.46 -7.98 -7.75
C ALA A 49 2.76 -9.03 -6.85
N LEU A 50 1.76 -8.61 -6.07
CA LEU A 50 0.93 -9.47 -5.23
C LEU A 50 -0.34 -9.99 -5.91
N GLY A 51 -0.71 -9.42 -7.07
CA GLY A 51 -1.97 -9.74 -7.74
C GLY A 51 -3.20 -9.36 -6.93
N CYS A 52 -3.21 -8.15 -6.36
CA CYS A 52 -4.28 -7.64 -5.51
C CYS A 52 -5.59 -7.34 -6.28
N SER A 53 -6.60 -6.87 -5.53
CA SER A 53 -7.91 -6.49 -6.09
C SER A 53 -7.80 -5.31 -7.06
N THR A 54 -8.55 -5.35 -8.15
CA THR A 54 -8.70 -4.20 -9.05
C THR A 54 -9.24 -2.95 -8.34
N ASN A 55 -9.95 -3.10 -7.21
CA ASN A 55 -10.40 -1.98 -6.38
C ASN A 55 -9.25 -1.17 -5.78
N SER A 56 -8.04 -1.73 -5.66
CA SER A 56 -6.86 -0.99 -5.23
C SER A 56 -6.60 0.24 -6.12
N VAL A 57 -6.84 0.15 -7.43
CA VAL A 57 -6.67 1.28 -8.36
C VAL A 57 -7.64 2.42 -8.01
N LEU A 58 -8.90 2.11 -7.73
CA LEU A 58 -9.92 3.10 -7.33
C LEU A 58 -9.50 3.83 -6.05
N HIS A 59 -9.09 3.09 -5.02
CA HIS A 59 -8.71 3.67 -3.74
C HIS A 59 -7.41 4.47 -3.81
N LEU A 60 -6.40 4.00 -4.57
CA LEU A 60 -5.15 4.74 -4.75
C LEU A 60 -5.37 6.05 -5.51
N PHE A 61 -6.26 6.06 -6.52
CA PHE A 61 -6.58 7.29 -7.26
C PHE A 61 -7.34 8.29 -6.38
N ALA A 62 -8.29 7.81 -5.56
CA ALA A 62 -8.99 8.67 -4.60
C ALA A 62 -8.01 9.32 -3.60
N LEU A 63 -7.08 8.53 -3.05
CA LEU A 63 -6.06 9.05 -2.14
C LEU A 63 -5.10 10.02 -2.82
N ALA A 64 -4.70 9.75 -4.05
CA ALA A 64 -3.83 10.64 -4.82
C ALA A 64 -4.50 11.98 -5.09
N ASN A 65 -5.78 11.96 -5.46
CA ASN A 65 -6.57 13.18 -5.64
C ASN A 65 -6.66 14.02 -4.36
N GLU A 66 -6.88 13.39 -3.20
CA GLU A 66 -6.95 14.08 -1.89
C GLU A 66 -5.65 14.82 -1.54
N VAL A 67 -4.49 14.32 -1.98
CA VAL A 67 -3.19 14.95 -1.74
C VAL A 67 -2.65 15.73 -2.93
N GLY A 68 -3.45 15.91 -3.99
CA GLY A 68 -3.09 16.66 -5.19
C GLY A 68 -2.04 15.99 -6.08
N VAL A 69 -1.91 14.66 -6.01
CA VAL A 69 -1.07 13.88 -6.92
C VAL A 69 -1.91 13.38 -8.09
N GLU A 70 -1.47 13.66 -9.31
CA GLU A 70 -2.14 13.20 -10.52
C GLU A 70 -1.71 11.77 -10.87
N LEU A 71 -2.68 10.85 -10.96
CA LEU A 71 -2.49 9.50 -11.48
C LEU A 71 -3.46 9.27 -12.64
N ASN A 72 -3.03 8.49 -13.62
CA ASN A 72 -3.87 8.10 -14.75
C ASN A 72 -3.73 6.61 -15.05
N LEU A 73 -4.69 6.06 -15.81
CA LEU A 73 -4.72 4.63 -16.13
C LEU A 73 -3.55 4.20 -17.04
N ASN A 74 -2.98 5.11 -17.83
CA ASN A 74 -1.80 4.80 -18.65
C ASN A 74 -0.60 4.46 -17.76
N LEU A 75 -0.43 5.16 -16.63
CA LEU A 75 0.61 4.85 -15.64
C LEU A 75 0.41 3.45 -15.04
N VAL A 76 -0.83 3.07 -14.73
CA VAL A 76 -1.16 1.73 -14.20
C VAL A 76 -0.75 0.66 -15.21
N ASN A 77 -1.10 0.83 -16.49
CA ASN A 77 -0.72 -0.09 -17.56
C ASN A 77 0.80 -0.17 -17.74
N ALA A 78 1.51 0.96 -17.68
CA ALA A 78 2.96 1.01 -17.82
C ALA A 78 3.69 0.31 -16.65
N ILE A 79 3.16 0.41 -15.41
CA ILE A 79 3.69 -0.32 -14.26
C ILE A 79 3.40 -1.81 -14.39
N SER A 80 2.18 -2.16 -14.77
CA SER A 80 1.74 -3.55 -14.95
C SER A 80 2.60 -4.29 -15.99
N SER A 81 2.95 -3.65 -17.11
CA SER A 81 3.73 -4.29 -18.17
C SER A 81 5.16 -4.68 -17.77
N HIS A 82 5.72 -4.07 -16.72
CA HIS A 82 7.06 -4.35 -16.23
C HIS A 82 7.08 -5.01 -14.84
N THR A 83 5.92 -5.23 -14.22
CA THR A 83 5.82 -5.78 -12.87
C THR A 83 5.27 -7.21 -12.91
N PRO A 84 6.11 -8.24 -12.76
CA PRO A 84 5.63 -9.62 -12.71
C PRO A 84 4.84 -9.89 -11.43
N ASN A 85 3.83 -10.75 -11.51
CA ASN A 85 3.13 -11.26 -10.33
C ASN A 85 4.00 -12.32 -9.64
N LEU A 86 4.62 -11.93 -8.52
CA LEU A 86 5.59 -12.71 -7.76
C LEU A 86 4.92 -13.55 -6.66
N CYS A 87 3.85 -13.06 -6.05
CA CYS A 87 3.18 -13.72 -4.93
C CYS A 87 1.74 -14.05 -5.30
N ARG A 88 1.53 -15.23 -5.90
CA ARG A 88 0.18 -15.71 -6.25
C ARG A 88 -0.60 -16.13 -5.00
N LEU A 89 -1.28 -15.16 -4.40
CA LEU A 89 -2.20 -15.36 -3.29
C LEU A 89 -3.60 -15.70 -3.82
N ALA A 90 -4.42 -16.35 -3.00
CA ALA A 90 -5.84 -16.54 -3.30
C ALA A 90 -6.51 -15.18 -3.56
N PRO A 91 -7.35 -15.05 -4.60
CA PRO A 91 -7.94 -16.14 -5.40
C PRO A 91 -7.08 -16.64 -6.59
N ALA A 92 -5.99 -15.96 -6.92
CA ALA A 92 -5.14 -16.30 -8.09
C ALA A 92 -4.17 -17.46 -7.86
N GLY A 93 -3.93 -17.83 -6.60
CA GLY A 93 -3.08 -18.97 -6.21
C GLY A 93 -3.61 -19.71 -4.98
N LYS A 94 -2.86 -20.72 -4.52
CA LYS A 94 -3.28 -21.60 -3.41
C LYS A 94 -2.95 -21.03 -2.02
N HIS A 95 -2.04 -20.05 -1.96
CA HIS A 95 -1.55 -19.49 -0.70
C HIS A 95 -2.47 -18.40 -0.17
N HIS A 96 -2.60 -18.34 1.14
CA HIS A 96 -3.41 -17.34 1.84
C HIS A 96 -2.49 -16.53 2.75
N MET A 97 -2.92 -15.31 3.09
CA MET A 97 -2.27 -14.56 4.15
C MET A 97 -2.55 -15.27 5.48
N GLN A 98 -1.49 -15.67 6.19
CA GLN A 98 -1.56 -16.52 7.38
C GLN A 98 -0.72 -15.98 8.52
#